data_AF-A0A966EYP7-F1
#
_entry.id   AF-A0A966EYP7-F1
#
_cell.length_a   1.000
_cell.length_b   1.000
_cell.length_c   1.000
_cell.angle_alpha   90.00
_cell.angle_beta   90.00
_cell.angle_gamma   90.00
#
_symmetry.space_group_name_H-M   'P 1'
#
loop_
_entity.id
_entity.type
_entity.pdbx_description
1 polymer ?
#
loop_
_entity_poly.entity_id
_entity_poly.type
_entity_poly.pdbx_seq_one_letter_code
_entity_poly.pdbx_strand_id
1 'polypeptide(L)'
;MRAINDAGYTTPTPVQAQAIPLVLAGGDLLAGAQTGTGKTAGFTLPLLHLLNAKPLENQRNGSPRCLILTPTRELAAQVEESVQTYGKYLQLKSMVMFGGVNINPQIKSLRGKIDILVSTPGRLLDHIGQKTLDLSAVEILVLDEADRMLD
;
A
#
# COMPACT_ATOMS: atom_id res chain seq x y z
N MET A 1 17.39 3.45 2.62
CA MET A 1 18.05 3.74 3.92
C MET A 1 17.73 5.14 4.45
N ARG A 2 17.81 6.24 3.67
CA ARG A 2 17.60 7.60 4.19
C ARG A 2 16.27 7.82 4.93
N ALA A 3 15.13 7.45 4.34
CA ALA A 3 13.81 7.61 4.99
C ALA A 3 13.65 6.74 6.24
N ILE A 4 14.27 5.55 6.27
CA ILE A 4 14.25 4.63 7.41
C ILE A 4 14.99 5.26 8.60
N ASN A 5 16.16 5.84 8.33
CA ASN A 5 16.96 6.54 9.34
C ASN A 5 16.24 7.80 9.86
N ASP A 6 15.63 8.59 8.97
CA ASP A 6 14.86 9.79 9.36
C ASP A 6 13.65 9.43 10.24
N ALA A 7 13.03 8.27 9.99
CA ALA A 7 11.92 7.76 10.79
C ALA A 7 12.38 7.10 12.11
N GLY A 8 13.69 7.07 12.40
CA GLY A 8 14.25 6.53 13.64
C GLY A 8 14.33 5.00 13.71
N TYR A 9 14.16 4.30 12.58
CA TYR A 9 14.24 2.84 12.53
C TYR A 9 15.70 2.39 12.46
N THR A 10 16.23 1.87 13.56
CA THR A 10 17.62 1.38 13.66
C THR A 10 17.70 -0.15 13.65
N THR A 11 16.78 -0.81 14.36
CA THR A 11 16.73 -2.27 14.48
C THR A 11 15.34 -2.77 14.07
N PRO A 12 15.24 -3.76 13.17
CA PRO A 12 13.94 -4.30 12.77
C PRO A 12 13.26 -5.00 13.95
N THR A 13 11.93 -4.88 14.05
CA THR A 13 11.14 -5.67 15.00
C THR A 13 11.15 -7.16 14.61
N PRO A 14 10.83 -8.10 15.51
CA PRO A 14 10.84 -9.54 15.18
C PRO A 14 10.00 -9.90 13.96
N VAL A 15 8.83 -9.27 13.79
CA VAL A 15 7.97 -9.49 12.61
C VAL A 15 8.62 -8.92 11.34
N GLN A 16 9.28 -7.76 11.41
CA GLN A 16 10.00 -7.17 10.27
C GLN A 16 11.19 -8.04 9.85
N ALA A 17 11.98 -8.50 10.81
CA ALA A 17 13.16 -9.34 10.55
C ALA A 17 12.81 -10.65 9.84
N GLN A 18 11.62 -11.21 10.13
CA GLN A 18 11.13 -12.43 9.48
C GLN A 18 10.41 -12.14 8.16
N ALA A 19 9.55 -11.12 8.11
CA ALA A 19 8.70 -10.84 6.96
C ALA A 19 9.49 -10.21 5.79
N ILE A 20 10.36 -9.23 6.05
CA ILE A 20 11.03 -8.45 5.01
C ILE A 20 11.81 -9.35 4.03
N PRO A 21 12.66 -10.29 4.49
CA PRO A 21 13.39 -11.17 3.57
C PRO A 21 12.47 -12.05 2.71
N LEU A 22 11.35 -12.53 3.28
CA LEU A 22 10.39 -13.38 2.57
C LEU A 22 9.65 -12.61 1.48
N VAL A 23 9.22 -11.38 1.77
CA VAL A 23 8.58 -10.51 0.76
C VAL A 23 9.55 -10.16 -0.36
N LEU A 24 10.81 -9.87 -0.04
CA LEU A 24 11.85 -9.57 -1.05
C LEU A 24 12.19 -10.79 -1.93
N ALA A 25 12.01 -12.01 -1.42
CA ALA A 25 12.21 -13.24 -2.18
C ALA A 25 11.09 -13.51 -3.22
N GLY A 26 9.97 -12.77 -3.15
CA GLY A 26 8.91 -12.81 -4.17
C GLY A 26 7.90 -13.95 -4.01
N GLY A 27 7.64 -14.41 -2.78
CA GLY A 27 6.60 -15.39 -2.46
C GLY A 27 5.43 -14.81 -1.68
N ASP A 28 4.38 -15.60 -1.50
CA ASP A 28 3.22 -15.24 -0.69
C ASP A 28 3.55 -15.36 0.81
N LEU A 29 3.04 -14.42 1.61
CA LEU A 29 3.26 -14.38 3.05
C LEU A 29 1.93 -14.19 3.79
N LEU A 30 1.66 -15.10 4.73
CA LEU A 30 0.66 -14.90 5.77
C LEU A 30 1.38 -14.58 7.08
N ALA A 31 1.13 -13.38 7.62
CA ALA A 31 1.77 -12.90 8.83
C ALA A 31 0.71 -12.59 9.90
N GLY A 32 0.63 -13.44 10.93
CA GLY A 32 -0.15 -13.18 12.13
C GLY A 32 0.69 -12.41 13.15
N ALA A 33 0.38 -11.14 13.38
CA ALA A 33 0.97 -10.38 14.50
C ALA A 33 -0.01 -9.34 15.04
N GLN A 34 0.12 -9.03 16.33
CA GLN A 34 -0.69 -8.03 17.02
C GLN A 34 -0.46 -6.62 16.43
N THR A 35 -1.47 -5.75 16.48
CA THR A 35 -1.32 -4.32 16.13
C THR A 35 -0.21 -3.68 16.97
N GLY A 36 0.52 -2.72 16.41
CA GLY A 36 1.63 -2.04 17.10
C GLY A 36 2.97 -2.80 17.09
N THR A 37 3.07 -3.96 16.44
CA THR A 37 4.32 -4.75 16.34
C THR A 37 5.24 -4.33 15.17
N GLY A 38 4.85 -3.32 14.40
CA GLY A 38 5.62 -2.84 13.24
C GLY A 38 5.33 -3.60 11.93
N LYS A 39 4.18 -4.30 11.83
CA LYS A 39 3.71 -4.98 10.60
C LYS A 39 3.70 -4.05 9.38
N THR A 40 3.23 -2.82 9.55
CA THR A 40 3.14 -1.84 8.46
C THR A 40 4.50 -1.60 7.81
N ALA A 41 5.55 -1.30 8.58
CA ALA A 41 6.91 -1.22 8.06
C ALA A 41 7.39 -2.56 7.47
N GLY A 42 6.96 -3.69 8.04
CA GLY A 42 7.29 -5.04 7.58
C GLY A 42 6.84 -5.33 6.14
N PHE A 43 5.71 -4.81 5.67
CA PHE A 43 5.28 -4.95 4.28
C PHE A 43 5.58 -3.72 3.41
N THR A 44 5.51 -2.50 3.96
CA THR A 44 5.71 -1.27 3.17
C THR A 44 7.17 -1.09 2.72
N LEU A 45 8.15 -1.37 3.58
CA LEU A 45 9.57 -1.23 3.23
C LEU A 45 9.99 -2.13 2.06
N PRO A 46 9.73 -3.46 2.08
CA PRO A 46 10.10 -4.32 0.96
C PRO A 46 9.28 -3.99 -0.30
N LEU A 47 8.01 -3.63 -0.19
CA LEU A 47 7.17 -3.20 -1.31
C LEU A 47 7.75 -1.96 -2.00
N LEU A 48 8.14 -0.93 -1.24
CA LEU A 48 8.75 0.28 -1.78
C LEU A 48 10.08 -0.03 -2.48
N HIS A 49 10.87 -0.95 -1.92
CA HIS A 49 12.11 -1.41 -2.53
C HIS A 49 11.85 -2.09 -3.89
N LEU A 50 10.88 -3.02 -3.94
CA LEU A 50 10.54 -3.77 -5.14
C LEU A 50 10.00 -2.86 -6.25
N LEU A 51 9.07 -1.96 -5.93
CA LEU A 51 8.49 -1.02 -6.91
C LEU A 51 9.55 -0.05 -7.46
N ASN A 52 10.43 0.47 -6.60
CA ASN A 52 11.48 1.39 -7.00
C ASN A 52 12.58 0.72 -7.84
N ALA A 53 12.85 -0.57 -7.61
CA ALA A 53 13.84 -1.33 -8.39
C ALA A 53 13.36 -1.63 -9.82
N LYS A 54 12.05 -1.58 -10.08
CA LYS A 54 11.44 -1.89 -11.38
C LYS A 54 10.51 -0.77 -11.83
N PRO A 55 11.00 0.45 -12.15
CA PRO A 55 10.12 1.52 -12.61
C PRO A 55 9.44 1.17 -13.93
N LEU A 56 8.15 1.51 -14.07
CA LEU A 56 7.43 1.38 -15.34
C LEU A 56 7.55 2.68 -16.14
N GLU A 57 8.15 2.61 -17.33
CA GLU A 57 8.29 3.78 -18.22
C GLU A 57 6.93 4.26 -18.75
N ASN A 58 5.99 3.34 -19.02
CA ASN A 58 4.70 3.63 -19.63
C ASN A 58 3.52 3.20 -18.75
N GLN A 59 3.54 3.59 -17.48
CA GLN A 59 2.42 3.28 -16.58
C GLN A 59 1.16 4.06 -16.98
N ARG A 60 0.05 3.34 -17.15
CA ARG A 60 -1.26 3.93 -17.42
C ARG A 60 -1.81 4.64 -16.18
N ASN A 61 -2.51 5.75 -16.39
CA ASN A 61 -3.19 6.47 -15.32
C ASN A 61 -4.29 5.59 -14.71
N GLY A 62 -4.49 5.70 -13.40
CA GLY A 62 -5.50 4.90 -12.69
C GLY A 62 -5.22 3.40 -12.69
N SER A 63 -3.96 2.99 -12.93
CA SER A 63 -3.53 1.58 -12.90
C SER A 63 -2.41 1.38 -11.88
N PRO A 64 -2.73 1.21 -10.57
CA PRO A 64 -1.72 1.00 -9.55
C PRO A 64 -1.02 -0.36 -9.71
N ARG A 65 0.25 -0.41 -9.29
CA ARG A 65 1.05 -1.64 -9.26
C ARG A 65 0.94 -2.37 -7.93
N CYS A 66 0.69 -1.62 -6.87
CA CYS A 66 0.41 -2.19 -5.58
C CYS A 66 -0.96 -1.77 -5.07
N LEU A 67 -1.71 -2.74 -4.55
CA LEU A 67 -2.96 -2.55 -3.84
C LEU A 67 -2.80 -3.00 -2.39
N ILE A 68 -3.10 -2.12 -1.45
CA ILE A 68 -3.16 -2.44 -0.01
C ILE A 68 -4.60 -2.25 0.45
N LEU A 69 -5.21 -3.30 0.99
CA LEU A 69 -6.56 -3.26 1.55
C LEU A 69 -6.54 -3.27 3.06
N THR A 70 -7.34 -2.40 3.65
CA THR A 70 -7.51 -2.25 5.10
C THR A 70 -9.01 -2.20 5.44
N PRO A 71 -9.45 -2.67 6.61
CA PRO A 71 -10.88 -2.74 6.94
C PRO A 71 -11.52 -1.38 7.19
N THR A 72 -10.75 -0.39 7.67
CA THR A 72 -11.29 0.92 8.08
C THR A 72 -10.61 2.10 7.39
N ARG A 73 -11.26 3.27 7.45
CA ARG A 73 -10.75 4.53 6.87
C ARG A 73 -9.50 4.99 7.61
N GLU A 74 -9.50 4.83 8.92
CA GLU A 74 -8.44 5.24 9.83
C GLU A 74 -7.18 4.42 9.57
N LEU A 75 -7.32 3.10 9.42
CA LEU A 75 -6.21 2.22 9.06
C LEU A 75 -5.69 2.53 7.66
N ALA A 76 -6.57 2.77 6.68
CA ALA A 76 -6.16 3.16 5.33
C ALA A 76 -5.30 4.43 5.35
N ALA A 77 -5.71 5.45 6.12
CA ALA A 77 -4.97 6.69 6.26
C ALA A 77 -3.60 6.48 6.94
N GLN A 78 -3.55 5.69 8.03
CA GLN A 78 -2.31 5.38 8.74
C GLN A 78 -1.30 4.60 7.88
N VAL A 79 -1.79 3.64 7.09
CA VAL A 79 -0.96 2.88 6.16
C VAL A 79 -0.45 3.79 5.04
N GLU A 80 -1.28 4.68 4.50
CA GLU A 80 -0.85 5.61 3.46
C GLU A 80 0.18 6.63 3.97
N GLU A 81 0.01 7.16 5.19
CA GLU A 81 1.00 8.01 5.85
C GLU A 81 2.35 7.28 6.03
N SER A 82 2.30 5.99 6.39
CA SER A 82 3.51 5.16 6.48
C SER A 82 4.20 5.00 5.12
N VAL A 83 3.42 4.74 4.06
CA VAL A 83 3.92 4.68 2.68
C VAL A 83 4.59 5.98 2.28
N GLN A 84 3.96 7.14 2.55
CA GLN A 84 4.55 8.45 2.26
C GLN A 84 5.83 8.70 3.07
N THR A 85 5.83 8.35 4.35
CA THR A 85 6.96 8.53 5.26
C THR A 85 8.19 7.76 4.77
N TYR A 86 8.02 6.47 4.50
CA TYR A 86 9.12 5.62 4.04
C TYR A 86 9.48 5.87 2.57
N GLY A 87 8.52 6.31 1.77
CA GLY A 87 8.66 6.62 0.35
C GLY A 87 9.16 8.03 0.06
N LYS A 88 9.39 8.88 1.07
CA LYS A 88 9.70 10.32 0.95
C LYS A 88 10.75 10.69 -0.10
N TYR A 89 11.74 9.82 -0.33
CA TYR A 89 12.83 10.06 -1.27
C TYR A 89 12.74 9.23 -2.57
N LEU A 90 11.61 8.56 -2.80
CA LEU A 90 11.35 7.73 -3.98
C LEU A 90 10.42 8.46 -4.95
N GLN A 91 10.56 8.16 -6.24
CA GLN A 91 9.67 8.69 -7.29
C GLN A 91 8.42 7.82 -7.45
N LEU A 92 7.83 7.40 -6.33
CA LEU A 92 6.60 6.61 -6.25
C LEU A 92 5.46 7.49 -5.77
N LYS A 93 4.29 7.34 -6.38
CA LYS A 93 3.06 8.06 -5.98
C LYS A 93 2.10 7.12 -5.28
N SER A 94 1.67 7.49 -4.07
CA SER A 94 0.61 6.82 -3.34
C SER A 94 -0.71 7.59 -3.40
N MET A 95 -1.80 6.87 -3.20
CA MET A 95 -3.12 7.45 -2.96
C MET A 95 -3.86 6.61 -1.93
N VAL A 96 -4.63 7.26 -1.06
CA VAL A 96 -5.64 6.61 -0.21
C VAL A 96 -7.04 6.83 -0.80
N MET A 97 -7.88 5.80 -0.77
CA MET A 97 -9.31 5.90 -1.13
C MET A 97 -10.19 5.14 -0.14
N PHE A 98 -11.24 5.80 0.34
CA PHE A 98 -12.20 5.18 1.25
C PHE A 98 -13.59 5.81 1.17
N GLY A 99 -14.58 5.11 1.74
CA GLY A 99 -15.99 5.49 1.76
C GLY A 99 -16.31 6.68 2.68
N GLY A 100 -17.56 7.13 2.67
CA GLY A 100 -18.03 8.22 3.54
C GLY A 100 -17.56 9.63 3.14
N VAL A 101 -16.94 9.77 1.96
CA VAL A 101 -16.59 11.05 1.33
C VAL A 101 -16.99 11.06 -0.15
N ASN A 102 -17.09 12.26 -0.72
CA ASN A 102 -17.38 12.43 -2.15
C ASN A 102 -16.35 11.64 -2.99
N ILE A 103 -16.83 10.90 -3.99
CA ILE A 103 -15.99 10.06 -4.84
C ILE A 103 -15.25 10.86 -5.92
N ASN A 104 -15.79 12.02 -6.34
CA ASN A 104 -15.24 12.80 -7.45
C ASN A 104 -13.79 13.28 -7.24
N PRO A 105 -13.37 13.74 -6.03
CA PRO A 105 -11.97 14.02 -5.76
C PRO A 105 -11.07 12.79 -5.98
N GLN A 106 -11.53 11.60 -5.58
CA GLN A 106 -10.78 10.36 -5.78
C GLN A 106 -10.69 10.00 -7.27
N ILE A 107 -11.78 10.13 -8.03
CA ILE A 107 -11.79 9.97 -9.49
C ILE A 107 -10.82 10.93 -10.16
N LYS A 108 -10.78 12.19 -9.72
CA LYS A 108 -9.87 13.19 -10.27
C LYS A 108 -8.40 12.81 -10.01
N SER A 109 -8.07 12.33 -8.81
CA SER A 109 -6.72 11.85 -8.48
C SER A 109 -6.31 10.64 -9.33
N LEU A 110 -7.24 9.73 -9.62
CA LEU A 110 -7.00 8.57 -10.50
C LEU A 110 -6.68 8.94 -11.97
N ARG A 111 -6.92 10.20 -12.38
CA ARG A 111 -6.49 10.68 -13.72
C ARG A 111 -4.98 10.85 -13.84
N GLY A 112 -4.24 10.80 -12.74
CA GLY A 112 -2.78 10.82 -12.73
C GLY A 112 -2.16 9.43 -12.58
N LYS A 113 -0.82 9.41 -12.61
CA LYS A 113 -0.02 8.23 -12.23
C LYS A 113 -0.16 7.97 -10.73
N ILE A 114 -0.48 6.73 -10.36
CA ILE A 114 -0.49 6.22 -8.99
C ILE A 114 0.22 4.87 -8.99
N ASP A 115 1.30 4.74 -8.25
CA ASP A 115 2.07 3.49 -8.12
C ASP A 115 1.45 2.56 -7.05
N ILE A 116 0.99 3.16 -5.94
CA ILE A 116 0.48 2.45 -4.75
C ILE A 116 -0.90 2.97 -4.40
N LEU A 117 -1.87 2.07 -4.26
CA LEU A 117 -3.22 2.39 -3.84
C LEU A 117 -3.52 1.73 -2.48
N VAL A 118 -3.86 2.53 -1.48
CA VAL A 118 -4.37 2.07 -0.19
C VAL A 118 -5.89 2.28 -0.16
N SER A 119 -6.66 1.24 0.13
CA SER A 119 -8.12 1.29 0.00
C SER A 119 -8.90 0.49 1.03
N THR A 120 -10.12 0.95 1.34
CA THR A 120 -11.16 0.11 1.96
C THR A 120 -11.93 -0.67 0.88
N PRO A 121 -12.29 -1.95 1.10
CA PRO A 121 -12.92 -2.81 0.09
C PRO A 121 -14.15 -2.20 -0.59
N GLY A 122 -15.08 -1.63 0.17
CA GLY A 122 -16.31 -1.04 -0.38
C GLY A 122 -16.04 0.08 -1.39
N ARG A 123 -15.13 1.01 -1.06
CA ARG A 123 -14.78 2.11 -1.98
C ARG A 123 -14.00 1.64 -3.20
N LEU A 124 -13.14 0.62 -3.05
CA LEU A 124 -12.48 -0.01 -4.20
C LEU A 124 -13.53 -0.53 -5.20
N LEU A 125 -14.53 -1.25 -4.70
CA LEU A 125 -15.61 -1.82 -5.52
C LEU A 125 -16.45 -0.73 -6.19
N ASP A 126 -16.74 0.39 -5.53
CA ASP A 126 -17.39 1.55 -6.15
C ASP A 126 -16.61 2.03 -7.38
N HIS A 127 -15.29 2.18 -7.25
CA HIS A 127 -14.42 2.66 -8.33
C HIS A 127 -14.33 1.67 -9.50
N ILE A 128 -14.28 0.36 -9.21
CA ILE A 128 -14.32 -0.71 -10.22
C ILE A 128 -15.66 -0.69 -10.95
N GLY A 129 -16.78 -0.63 -10.23
CA GLY A 129 -18.13 -0.58 -10.81
C GLY A 129 -18.34 0.63 -11.72
N GLN A 130 -17.74 1.77 -11.37
CA GLN A 130 -17.75 3.00 -12.19
C GLN A 130 -16.67 3.02 -13.28
N LYS A 131 -15.83 1.99 -13.39
CA LYS A 131 -14.71 1.90 -14.36
C LYS A 131 -13.73 3.07 -14.27
N THR A 132 -13.46 3.53 -13.05
CA THR A 132 -12.54 4.66 -12.78
C THR A 132 -11.16 4.21 -12.32
N LEU A 133 -11.00 2.89 -12.08
CA LEU A 133 -9.78 2.25 -11.62
C LEU A 133 -9.55 0.96 -12.45
N ASP A 134 -8.32 0.72 -12.87
CA ASP A 134 -7.91 -0.50 -13.59
C ASP A 134 -6.89 -1.28 -12.75
N LEU A 135 -7.26 -2.47 -12.28
CA LEU A 135 -6.40 -3.31 -11.45
C LEU A 135 -5.51 -4.27 -12.25
N SER A 136 -5.54 -4.26 -13.58
CA SER A 136 -4.75 -5.18 -14.42
C SER A 136 -3.23 -4.99 -14.31
N ALA A 137 -2.77 -3.88 -13.73
CA ALA A 137 -1.36 -3.61 -13.48
C ALA A 137 -0.90 -4.02 -12.07
N VAL A 138 -1.81 -4.50 -11.20
CA VAL A 138 -1.45 -4.89 -9.83
C VAL A 138 -0.56 -6.12 -9.86
N GLU A 139 0.64 -5.98 -9.30
CA GLU A 139 1.64 -7.05 -9.12
C GLU A 139 1.82 -7.42 -7.64
N ILE A 140 1.43 -6.53 -6.71
CA ILE A 140 1.53 -6.76 -5.26
C ILE A 140 0.18 -6.44 -4.61
N LEU A 141 -0.38 -7.43 -3.91
CA LEU A 141 -1.58 -7.28 -3.08
C LEU A 141 -1.21 -7.47 -1.60
N VAL A 142 -1.66 -6.55 -0.76
CA VAL A 142 -1.58 -6.66 0.70
C VAL A 142 -2.99 -6.60 1.28
N LEU A 143 -3.32 -7.54 2.17
CA LEU A 143 -4.55 -7.53 2.97
C LEU A 143 -4.15 -7.34 4.43
N ASP A 144 -4.33 -6.14 4.98
CA ASP A 144 -4.04 -5.86 6.38
C ASP A 144 -5.31 -5.99 7.23
N GLU A 145 -5.20 -6.65 8.38
CA GLU A 145 -6.33 -7.03 9.24
C GLU A 145 -7.46 -7.72 8.44
N ALA A 146 -7.09 -8.74 7.66
CA ALA A 146 -7.99 -9.49 6.79
C ALA A 146 -9.09 -10.25 7.52
N ASP A 147 -8.83 -10.66 8.76
CA ASP A 147 -9.83 -11.21 9.68
C ASP A 147 -10.98 -10.22 9.90
N ARG A 148 -10.66 -8.96 10.21
CA ARG A 148 -11.67 -7.91 10.38
C ARG A 148 -12.40 -7.50 9.11
N MET A 149 -11.85 -7.81 7.93
CA MET A 149 -12.54 -7.57 6.66
C MET A 149 -13.61 -8.63 6.36
N LEU A 150 -13.58 -9.77 7.07
CA LEU A 150 -14.53 -10.87 6.92
C LEU A 150 -15.67 -10.83 7.96
N ASP A 151 -15.48 -10.09 9.05
CA ASP A 151 -16.49 -9.82 10.08
C ASP A 151 -17.60 -8.89 9.58
#